data_AF-A0A8D9D6P6-F1
#
_entry.id   AF-A0A8D9D6P6-F1
#
_cell.length_a   1.000
_cell.length_b   1.000
_cell.length_c   1.000
_cell.angle_alpha   90.00
_cell.angle_beta   90.00
_cell.angle_gamma   90.00
#
_symmetry.space_group_name_H-M   'P 1'
#
loop_
_entity.id
_entity.type
_entity.pdbx_description
1 polymer ?
#
loop_
_entity_poly.entity_id
_entity_poly.type
_entity_poly.pdbx_seq_one_letter_code
_entity_poly.pdbx_strand_id
1 'polypeptide(L)'
;MSTESYEDALERLGELLSNKSDLGNKVAAKIKKLFGELEEFESKKSSDAVKQIKSGFIHFKNHKYLKNPSLFKALAKSQNPKFLVFACSDSRVSPSHILNFQPGEAFIVRNIANMVPLYDKTQHSGTGAAMEYPITKLNVETILVIGHSRCGGIKGLMSIEDDSAPSRSVFIEDWVKIGTPAKNMIKQEYGDLSFEEQCTYCEKEAVNVTLGNLLSYPFVRERVMKGKLTIRGAHYDFVNGTFELWELDVKTTPACFFS
;
A
#
# COMPACT_ATOMS: atom_id res chain seq x y z
N MET A 1 2.42 -26.94 -1.93
CA MET A 1 2.89 -28.08 -1.10
C MET A 1 2.11 -28.04 0.20
N SER A 2 1.12 -28.92 0.36
CA SER A 2 0.63 -29.48 1.63
C SER A 2 -0.71 -30.23 1.48
N THR A 3 -1.06 -30.75 0.30
CA THR A 3 -2.14 -31.75 0.18
C THR A 3 -1.79 -33.01 0.99
N GLU A 4 -0.49 -33.33 1.11
CA GLU A 4 0.06 -34.40 1.96
C GLU A 4 -0.21 -34.21 3.47
N SER A 5 -0.57 -33.00 3.94
CA SER A 5 -0.85 -32.79 5.37
C SER A 5 -2.28 -33.20 5.77
N TYR A 6 -3.21 -33.25 4.82
CA TYR A 6 -4.63 -33.45 5.11
C TYR A 6 -5.01 -34.93 5.08
N GLU A 7 -4.47 -35.69 4.12
CA GLU A 7 -4.69 -37.14 4.05
C GLU A 7 -4.09 -37.85 5.27
N ASP A 8 -2.89 -37.47 5.71
CA ASP A 8 -2.28 -37.98 6.95
C ASP A 8 -3.10 -37.63 8.20
N ALA A 9 -3.69 -36.43 8.25
CA ALA A 9 -4.56 -36.02 9.35
C ALA A 9 -5.87 -36.82 9.36
N LEU A 10 -6.40 -37.17 8.18
CA LEU A 10 -7.59 -38.00 8.02
C LEU A 10 -7.34 -39.45 8.42
N GLU A 11 -6.19 -40.00 8.07
CA GLU A 11 -5.80 -41.36 8.44
C GLU A 11 -5.65 -41.48 9.96
N ARG A 12 -4.91 -40.54 10.58
CA ARG A 12 -4.76 -40.47 12.06
C ARG A 12 -6.07 -40.27 12.80
N LEU A 13 -6.97 -39.43 12.26
CA LEU A 13 -8.28 -39.22 12.85
C LEU A 13 -9.18 -40.45 12.69
N GLY A 14 -9.08 -41.15 11.57
CA GLY A 14 -9.73 -42.44 11.32
C GLY A 14 -9.27 -43.52 12.30
N GLU A 15 -7.97 -43.61 12.57
CA GLU A 15 -7.38 -44.50 13.58
C GLU A 15 -7.84 -44.17 15.01
N LEU A 16 -7.93 -42.88 15.36
CA LEU A 16 -8.41 -42.46 16.69
C LEU A 16 -9.90 -42.78 16.91
N LEU A 17 -10.68 -42.77 15.84
CA LEU A 17 -12.13 -42.99 15.86
C LEU A 17 -12.52 -44.47 15.75
N SER A 18 -11.66 -45.33 15.19
CA SER A 18 -11.90 -46.78 15.08
C SER A 18 -11.91 -47.49 16.44
N ASN A 19 -11.26 -46.91 17.46
CA ASN A 19 -11.29 -47.36 18.86
C ASN A 19 -12.63 -47.12 19.58
N LYS A 20 -13.62 -46.50 18.93
CA LYS A 20 -15.01 -46.34 19.42
C LYS A 20 -15.99 -46.79 18.33
N SER A 21 -16.24 -48.10 18.29
CA SER A 21 -16.85 -48.85 17.17
C SER A 21 -18.18 -48.32 16.63
N ASP A 22 -18.97 -47.58 17.42
CA ASP A 22 -20.27 -47.04 16.97
C ASP A 22 -20.24 -45.54 16.61
N LEU A 23 -19.15 -44.85 16.96
CA LEU A 23 -18.97 -43.41 16.70
C LEU A 23 -18.15 -43.14 15.44
N GLY A 24 -17.21 -44.03 15.08
CA GLY A 24 -16.27 -43.81 14.00
C GLY A 24 -16.90 -43.64 12.62
N ASN A 25 -17.87 -44.49 12.25
CA ASN A 25 -18.49 -44.44 10.92
C ASN A 25 -19.38 -43.20 10.73
N LYS A 26 -20.13 -42.80 11.76
CA LYS A 26 -20.98 -41.59 11.71
C LYS A 26 -20.14 -40.32 11.68
N VAL A 27 -19.04 -40.29 12.44
CA VAL A 27 -18.12 -39.16 12.46
C VAL A 27 -17.37 -39.06 11.14
N ALA A 28 -16.84 -40.17 10.59
CA ALA A 28 -16.18 -40.18 9.28
C ALA A 28 -17.10 -39.71 8.14
N ALA A 29 -18.36 -40.16 8.11
CA ALA A 29 -19.34 -39.72 7.11
C ALA A 29 -19.63 -38.21 7.21
N LYS A 30 -19.76 -37.68 8.43
CA LYS A 30 -20.02 -36.25 8.65
C LYS A 30 -18.82 -35.38 8.29
N ILE A 31 -17.61 -35.86 8.59
CA ILE A 31 -16.35 -35.23 8.21
C ILE A 31 -16.23 -35.17 6.67
N LYS A 32 -16.44 -36.29 5.97
CA LYS A 32 -16.40 -36.34 4.51
C LYS A 32 -17.41 -35.39 3.85
N LYS A 33 -18.61 -35.27 4.43
CA LYS A 33 -19.63 -34.32 3.99
C LYS A 33 -19.19 -32.86 4.19
N LEU A 34 -18.67 -32.52 5.36
CA LEU A 34 -18.17 -31.18 5.67
C LEU A 34 -17.02 -30.77 4.74
N PHE A 35 -16.12 -31.70 4.41
CA PHE A 35 -15.04 -31.44 3.45
C PHE A 35 -15.57 -31.23 2.02
N GLY A 36 -16.53 -32.04 1.57
CA GLY A 36 -17.18 -31.80 0.27
C GLY A 36 -17.89 -30.44 0.20
N GLU A 37 -18.55 -30.03 1.27
CA GLU A 37 -19.18 -28.69 1.38
C GLU A 37 -18.12 -27.57 1.40
N LEU A 38 -16.96 -27.78 2.03
CA LEU A 38 -15.83 -26.84 2.03
C LEU A 38 -15.19 -26.71 0.64
N GLU A 39 -14.94 -27.82 -0.06
CA GLU A 39 -14.42 -27.82 -1.44
C GLU A 39 -15.38 -27.14 -2.41
N GLU A 40 -16.69 -27.38 -2.27
CA GLU A 40 -17.72 -26.72 -3.07
C GLU A 40 -17.80 -25.20 -2.76
N PHE A 41 -17.62 -24.81 -1.50
CA PHE A 41 -17.58 -23.41 -1.09
C PHE A 41 -16.33 -22.69 -1.62
N GLU A 42 -15.15 -23.30 -1.53
CA GLU A 42 -13.90 -22.75 -2.05
C GLU A 42 -13.91 -22.63 -3.59
N SER A 43 -14.42 -23.63 -4.29
CA SER A 43 -14.57 -23.59 -5.74
C SER A 43 -15.58 -22.54 -6.21
N LYS A 44 -16.70 -22.34 -5.50
CA LYS A 44 -17.64 -21.23 -5.76
C LYS A 44 -16.98 -19.86 -5.52
N LYS A 45 -16.25 -19.68 -4.42
CA LYS A 45 -15.56 -18.43 -4.10
C LYS A 45 -14.46 -18.08 -5.12
N SER A 46 -13.69 -19.08 -5.57
CA SER A 46 -12.70 -18.94 -6.64
C SER A 46 -13.35 -18.60 -7.99
N SER A 47 -14.48 -19.24 -8.31
CA SER A 47 -15.30 -18.93 -9.49
C SER A 47 -15.78 -17.48 -9.49
N ASP A 48 -16.17 -16.95 -8.33
CA ASP A 48 -16.71 -15.60 -8.21
C ASP A 48 -15.65 -14.49 -8.34
N ALA A 49 -14.43 -14.71 -7.82
CA ALA A 49 -13.32 -13.77 -8.00
C ALA A 49 -12.92 -13.62 -9.48
N VAL A 50 -12.81 -14.74 -10.20
CA VAL A 50 -12.49 -14.72 -11.64
C VAL A 50 -13.61 -14.07 -12.45
N LYS A 51 -14.89 -14.31 -12.08
CA LYS A 51 -16.03 -13.62 -12.70
C LYS A 51 -15.96 -12.11 -12.49
N GLN A 52 -15.62 -11.65 -11.28
CA GLN A 52 -15.49 -10.23 -10.97
C GLN A 52 -14.40 -9.55 -11.81
N ILE A 53 -13.23 -10.19 -11.98
CA ILE A 53 -12.15 -9.66 -12.83
C ILE A 53 -12.64 -9.51 -14.28
N LYS A 54 -13.29 -10.55 -14.82
CA LYS A 54 -13.81 -10.54 -16.19
C LYS A 54 -14.91 -9.49 -16.40
N SER A 55 -15.90 -9.46 -15.51
CA SER A 55 -17.02 -8.51 -15.62
C SER A 55 -16.54 -7.06 -15.44
N GLY A 56 -15.60 -6.83 -14.52
CA GLY A 56 -14.96 -5.53 -14.32
C GLY A 56 -14.23 -5.04 -15.57
N PHE A 57 -13.44 -5.90 -16.24
CA PHE A 57 -12.78 -5.52 -17.48
C PHE A 57 -13.77 -5.28 -18.63
N ILE A 58 -14.81 -6.10 -18.77
CA ILE A 58 -15.88 -5.89 -19.76
C ILE A 58 -16.56 -4.53 -19.53
N HIS A 59 -16.84 -4.19 -18.28
CA HIS A 59 -17.39 -2.88 -17.93
C HIS A 59 -16.44 -1.75 -18.33
N PHE A 60 -15.16 -1.82 -17.97
CA PHE A 60 -14.15 -0.84 -18.40
C PHE A 60 -14.10 -0.71 -19.93
N LYS A 61 -14.09 -1.82 -20.65
CA LYS A 61 -14.04 -1.85 -22.12
C LYS A 61 -15.24 -1.11 -22.72
N ASN A 62 -16.44 -1.43 -22.28
CA ASN A 62 -17.68 -0.90 -22.86
C ASN A 62 -17.99 0.53 -22.43
N HIS A 63 -17.64 0.91 -21.20
CA HIS A 63 -18.05 2.20 -20.63
C HIS A 63 -16.93 3.25 -20.59
N LYS A 64 -15.67 2.86 -20.75
CA LYS A 64 -14.52 3.78 -20.76
C LYS A 64 -13.71 3.67 -22.06
N TYR A 65 -13.20 2.49 -22.39
CA TYR A 65 -12.30 2.31 -23.54
C TYR A 65 -12.97 2.65 -24.88
N LEU A 66 -14.07 1.96 -25.21
CA LEU A 66 -14.77 2.15 -26.49
C LEU A 66 -15.45 3.51 -26.62
N LYS A 67 -15.75 4.17 -25.50
CA LYS A 67 -16.33 5.52 -25.49
C LYS A 67 -15.31 6.63 -25.70
N ASN A 68 -14.01 6.33 -25.55
CA ASN A 68 -12.93 7.33 -25.67
C ASN A 68 -11.83 6.86 -26.65
N PRO A 69 -12.16 6.53 -27.92
CA PRO A 69 -11.22 5.91 -28.85
C PRO A 69 -9.99 6.79 -29.14
N SER A 70 -10.17 8.12 -29.23
CA SER A 70 -9.05 9.06 -29.44
C SER A 70 -8.06 9.05 -28.28
N LEU A 71 -8.56 9.04 -27.03
CA LEU A 71 -7.73 8.97 -25.83
C LEU A 71 -6.91 7.69 -25.80
N PHE A 72 -7.55 6.53 -25.91
CA PHE A 72 -6.85 5.25 -25.82
C PHE A 72 -5.94 4.98 -27.03
N LYS A 73 -6.26 5.51 -28.21
CA LYS A 73 -5.36 5.48 -29.38
C LYS A 73 -4.10 6.32 -29.16
N ALA A 74 -4.21 7.44 -28.44
CA ALA A 74 -3.05 8.24 -28.06
C ALA A 74 -2.22 7.53 -26.97
N LEU A 75 -2.88 7.01 -25.93
CA LEU A 75 -2.21 6.29 -24.83
C LEU A 75 -1.50 5.02 -25.30
N ALA A 76 -2.03 4.34 -26.32
CA ALA A 76 -1.38 3.17 -26.91
C ALA A 76 -0.02 3.48 -27.58
N LYS A 77 0.26 4.75 -27.91
CA LYS A 77 1.53 5.18 -28.49
C LYS A 77 2.54 5.60 -27.44
N SER A 78 2.09 6.33 -26.42
CA SER A 78 2.96 6.89 -25.38
C SER A 78 2.16 7.31 -24.15
N GLN A 79 2.84 7.32 -23.00
CA GLN A 79 2.37 7.99 -21.78
C GLN A 79 3.14 9.30 -21.57
N ASN A 80 2.50 10.30 -20.99
CA ASN A 80 3.12 11.57 -20.60
C ASN A 80 2.47 12.11 -19.30
N PRO A 81 2.55 11.36 -18.19
CA PRO A 81 1.96 11.79 -16.92
C PRO A 81 2.64 13.06 -16.41
N LYS A 82 1.84 13.92 -15.77
CA LYS A 82 2.34 15.13 -15.10
C LYS A 82 2.69 14.89 -13.65
N PHE A 83 2.09 13.87 -13.05
CA PHE A 83 2.23 13.56 -11.64
C PHE A 83 2.93 12.22 -11.43
N LEU A 84 3.85 12.17 -10.47
CA LEU A 84 4.24 10.94 -9.77
C LEU A 84 3.52 10.92 -8.42
N VAL A 85 2.72 9.90 -8.17
CA VAL A 85 1.91 9.80 -6.95
C VAL A 85 2.37 8.63 -6.09
N PHE A 86 2.71 8.90 -4.83
CA PHE A 86 2.85 7.89 -3.80
C PHE A 86 1.58 7.85 -2.95
N ALA A 87 0.95 6.68 -2.87
CA ALA A 87 -0.25 6.48 -2.07
C ALA A 87 -0.22 5.12 -1.36
N CYS A 88 -1.02 4.97 -0.31
CA CYS A 88 -1.06 3.73 0.42
C CYS A 88 -1.72 2.63 -0.42
N SER A 89 -1.31 1.38 -0.23
CA SER A 89 -1.96 0.19 -0.83
C SER A 89 -3.36 -0.09 -0.30
N ASP A 90 -3.81 0.63 0.73
CA ASP A 90 -5.15 0.53 1.32
C ASP A 90 -6.26 0.61 0.24
N SER A 91 -7.19 -0.36 0.26
CA SER A 91 -8.20 -0.51 -0.79
C SER A 91 -9.19 0.66 -0.89
N ARG A 92 -9.25 1.53 0.11
CA ARG A 92 -10.20 2.66 0.18
C ARG A 92 -9.69 3.95 -0.48
N VAL A 93 -8.39 4.04 -0.78
CA VAL A 93 -7.72 5.31 -1.11
C VAL A 93 -7.05 5.32 -2.49
N SER A 94 -7.67 4.67 -3.48
CA SER A 94 -7.18 4.68 -4.87
C SER A 94 -7.03 6.11 -5.40
N PRO A 95 -5.81 6.59 -5.73
CA PRO A 95 -5.60 7.98 -6.17
C PRO A 95 -6.39 8.33 -7.41
N SER A 96 -6.53 7.38 -8.35
CA SER A 96 -7.34 7.57 -9.56
C SER A 96 -8.80 7.87 -9.25
N HIS A 97 -9.34 7.33 -8.16
CA HIS A 97 -10.71 7.62 -7.74
C HIS A 97 -10.80 8.94 -6.98
N ILE A 98 -10.00 9.11 -5.92
CA ILE A 98 -10.14 10.25 -5.00
C ILE A 98 -9.76 11.59 -5.63
N LEU A 99 -8.88 11.59 -6.64
CA LEU A 99 -8.45 12.79 -7.37
C LEU A 99 -8.94 12.83 -8.83
N ASN A 100 -9.78 11.86 -9.23
CA ASN A 100 -10.31 11.75 -10.58
C ASN A 100 -9.22 11.75 -11.69
N PHE A 101 -8.06 11.14 -11.44
CA PHE A 101 -7.04 11.00 -12.49
C PHE A 101 -7.56 10.11 -13.62
N GLN A 102 -7.46 10.62 -14.84
CA GLN A 102 -7.69 9.89 -16.06
C GLN A 102 -6.47 9.03 -16.44
N PRO A 103 -6.65 7.99 -17.27
CA PRO A 103 -5.54 7.20 -17.78
C PRO A 103 -4.48 8.08 -18.47
N GLY A 104 -3.24 7.97 -18.02
CA GLY A 104 -2.10 8.72 -18.55
C GLY A 104 -1.76 10.01 -17.81
N GLU A 105 -2.56 10.46 -16.82
CA GLU A 105 -2.29 11.71 -16.10
C GLU A 105 -1.28 11.56 -14.95
N ALA A 106 -1.29 10.41 -14.26
CA ALA A 106 -0.44 10.13 -13.12
C ALA A 106 0.28 8.78 -13.25
N PHE A 107 1.57 8.77 -12.92
CA PHE A 107 2.35 7.57 -12.66
C PHE A 107 2.21 7.25 -11.16
N ILE A 108 1.59 6.12 -10.82
CA ILE A 108 1.19 5.82 -9.44
C ILE A 108 2.04 4.70 -8.85
N VAL A 109 2.64 4.95 -7.69
CA VAL A 109 3.30 3.97 -6.83
C VAL A 109 2.46 3.76 -5.59
N ARG A 110 2.19 2.49 -5.25
CA ARG A 110 1.43 2.13 -4.04
C ARG A 110 2.21 1.16 -3.17
N ASN A 111 2.35 1.50 -1.90
CA ASN A 111 3.01 0.67 -0.90
C ASN A 111 2.36 0.85 0.48
N ILE A 112 2.86 0.14 1.50
CA ILE A 112 2.33 0.26 2.86
C ILE A 112 2.67 1.64 3.42
N ALA A 113 1.65 2.38 3.85
CA ALA A 113 1.75 3.72 4.43
C ALA A 113 2.43 4.78 3.53
N ASN A 114 2.35 4.64 2.19
CA ASN A 114 2.77 5.67 1.22
C ASN A 114 4.19 6.22 1.46
N MET A 115 5.10 5.39 1.95
CA MET A 115 6.44 5.80 2.38
C MET A 115 7.45 5.73 1.23
N VAL A 116 8.45 6.60 1.29
CA VAL A 116 9.67 6.55 0.48
C VAL A 116 10.83 6.46 1.47
N PRO A 117 11.65 5.39 1.43
CA PRO A 117 12.86 5.32 2.26
C PRO A 117 13.91 6.30 1.74
N LEU A 118 14.97 6.49 2.53
CA LEU A 118 16.17 7.18 2.04
C LEU A 118 16.78 6.42 0.84
N TYR A 119 17.51 7.16 0.00
CA TYR A 119 18.20 6.60 -1.14
C TYR A 119 19.17 5.48 -0.72
N ASP A 120 18.86 4.26 -1.15
CA ASP A 120 19.73 3.10 -1.04
C ASP A 120 19.57 2.22 -2.30
N LYS A 121 20.66 2.10 -3.07
CA LYS A 121 20.69 1.30 -4.31
C LYS A 121 20.56 -0.20 -4.07
N THR A 122 20.92 -0.67 -2.89
CA THR A 122 20.97 -2.09 -2.53
C THR A 122 19.67 -2.55 -1.89
N GLN A 123 19.16 -1.81 -0.91
CA GLN A 123 17.99 -2.20 -0.11
C GLN A 123 16.66 -1.77 -0.74
N HIS A 124 16.65 -0.66 -1.50
CA HIS A 124 15.41 -0.01 -1.94
C HIS A 124 15.39 0.26 -3.45
N SER A 125 16.01 -0.64 -4.23
CA SER A 125 16.09 -0.55 -5.69
C SER A 125 14.73 -0.45 -6.37
N GLY A 126 13.70 -1.13 -5.83
CA GLY A 126 12.32 -1.04 -6.32
C GLY A 126 11.74 0.38 -6.22
N THR A 127 11.85 1.02 -5.05
CA THR A 127 11.41 2.41 -4.85
C THR A 127 12.24 3.37 -5.69
N GLY A 128 13.57 3.18 -5.73
CA GLY A 128 14.47 3.98 -6.56
C GLY A 128 14.09 3.95 -8.03
N ALA A 129 13.85 2.77 -8.60
CA ALA A 129 13.44 2.60 -9.99
C ALA A 129 12.06 3.21 -10.28
N ALA A 130 11.09 3.02 -9.37
CA ALA A 130 9.75 3.57 -9.48
C ALA A 130 9.71 5.11 -9.43
N MET A 131 10.75 5.76 -8.89
CA MET A 131 10.93 7.21 -8.95
C MET A 131 11.79 7.65 -10.14
N GLU A 132 12.90 6.98 -10.38
CA GLU A 132 13.86 7.36 -11.42
C GLU A 132 13.19 7.37 -12.80
N TYR A 133 12.37 6.37 -13.13
CA TYR A 133 11.73 6.27 -14.43
C TYR A 133 10.79 7.45 -14.75
N PRO A 134 9.73 7.73 -13.97
CA PRO A 134 8.83 8.85 -14.26
C PRO A 134 9.55 10.21 -14.22
N ILE A 135 10.54 10.37 -13.35
CA ILE A 135 11.26 11.64 -13.21
C ILE A 135 12.25 11.86 -14.34
N THR A 136 13.04 10.84 -14.71
CA THR A 136 14.11 10.98 -15.70
C THR A 136 13.71 10.69 -17.13
N LYS A 137 12.70 9.84 -17.34
CA LYS A 137 12.24 9.41 -18.67
C LYS A 137 10.92 10.05 -19.08
N LEU A 138 9.97 10.15 -18.15
CA LEU A 138 8.66 10.73 -18.44
C LEU A 138 8.58 12.23 -18.15
N ASN A 139 9.55 12.79 -17.43
CA ASN A 139 9.62 14.20 -17.04
C ASN A 139 8.34 14.69 -16.34
N VAL A 140 7.87 13.92 -15.34
CA VAL A 140 6.80 14.40 -14.44
C VAL A 140 7.20 15.73 -13.81
N GLU A 141 6.21 16.57 -13.54
CA GLU A 141 6.39 17.94 -13.07
C GLU A 141 6.12 18.06 -11.56
N THR A 142 5.38 17.10 -10.99
CA THR A 142 5.01 17.10 -9.58
C THR A 142 5.11 15.70 -8.98
N ILE A 143 5.76 15.59 -7.82
CA ILE A 143 5.61 14.45 -6.92
C ILE A 143 4.54 14.79 -5.88
N LEU A 144 3.55 13.91 -5.72
CA LEU A 144 2.50 14.01 -4.71
C LEU A 144 2.55 12.79 -3.79
N VAL A 145 2.73 12.99 -2.49
CA VAL A 145 2.64 11.93 -1.47
C VAL A 145 1.33 12.09 -0.71
N ILE A 146 0.48 11.08 -0.73
CA ILE A 146 -0.86 11.11 -0.13
C ILE A 146 -0.91 10.16 1.07
N GLY A 147 -0.86 10.73 2.27
CA GLY A 147 -1.26 10.07 3.52
C GLY A 147 -2.78 9.97 3.62
N HIS A 148 -3.29 9.19 4.58
CA HIS A 148 -4.74 9.05 4.74
C HIS A 148 -5.16 8.69 6.16
N SER A 149 -6.41 9.01 6.51
CA SER A 149 -7.03 8.65 7.78
C SER A 149 -7.03 7.15 8.03
N ARG A 150 -6.86 6.73 9.29
CA ARG A 150 -6.93 5.34 9.76
C ARG A 150 -6.01 4.41 8.96
N CYS A 151 -4.78 4.85 8.72
CA CYS A 151 -3.79 4.07 8.01
C CYS A 151 -3.28 2.90 8.85
N GLY A 152 -3.50 1.66 8.38
CA GLY A 152 -3.06 0.46 9.09
C GLY A 152 -1.53 0.37 9.27
N GLY A 153 -0.76 0.87 8.31
CA GLY A 153 0.71 0.91 8.41
C GLY A 153 1.21 1.92 9.45
N ILE A 154 0.59 3.10 9.53
CA ILE A 154 0.92 4.11 10.57
C ILE A 154 0.50 3.62 11.94
N LYS A 155 -0.70 3.03 12.07
CA LYS A 155 -1.12 2.38 13.31
C LYS A 155 -0.11 1.30 13.74
N GLY A 156 0.34 0.47 12.80
CA GLY A 156 1.39 -0.53 13.03
C GLY A 156 2.68 0.09 13.55
N LEU A 157 3.19 1.13 12.88
CA LEU A 157 4.36 1.89 13.32
C LEU A 157 4.21 2.42 14.76
N MET A 158 3.09 3.08 15.06
CA MET A 158 2.84 3.67 16.37
C MET A 158 2.71 2.63 17.48
N SER A 159 2.34 1.39 17.14
CA SER A 159 2.26 0.26 18.08
C SER A 159 3.58 -0.47 18.30
N ILE A 160 4.65 -0.16 17.57
CA ILE A 160 5.98 -0.76 17.83
C ILE A 160 6.49 -0.20 19.17
N GLU A 161 6.82 -1.06 20.12
CA GLU A 161 7.45 -0.67 21.38
C GLU A 161 8.97 -0.49 21.18
N ASP A 162 9.58 0.44 21.89
CA ASP A 162 10.98 0.82 21.65
C ASP A 162 11.97 -0.26 22.16
N ASP A 163 11.54 -1.11 23.10
CA ASP A 163 12.29 -2.24 23.67
C ASP A 163 11.70 -3.63 23.31
N SER A 164 10.91 -3.72 22.22
CA SER A 164 10.25 -4.99 21.88
C SER A 164 11.25 -6.09 21.49
N ALA A 165 10.92 -7.33 21.88
CA ALA A 165 11.52 -8.55 21.32
C ALA A 165 11.44 -8.55 19.77
N PRO A 166 12.22 -9.38 19.06
CA PRO A 166 12.23 -9.36 17.60
C PRO A 166 10.83 -9.44 17.00
N SER A 167 10.61 -8.62 15.96
CA SER A 167 9.33 -8.38 15.30
C SER A 167 8.49 -9.65 15.14
N ARG A 168 7.18 -9.54 15.38
CA ARG A 168 6.23 -10.62 15.02
C ARG A 168 6.00 -10.71 13.50
N SER A 169 6.47 -9.72 12.74
CA SER A 169 6.29 -9.62 11.30
C SER A 169 7.62 -9.78 10.57
N VAL A 170 7.62 -10.45 9.42
CA VAL A 170 8.86 -10.69 8.66
C VAL A 170 9.34 -9.44 7.90
N PHE A 171 8.41 -8.55 7.51
CA PHE A 171 8.73 -7.40 6.66
C PHE A 171 8.05 -6.09 7.09
N ILE A 172 6.91 -6.17 7.79
CA ILE A 172 6.02 -5.01 7.97
C ILE A 172 6.67 -4.01 8.90
N GLU A 173 7.19 -4.43 10.05
CA GLU A 173 7.85 -3.55 11.00
C GLU A 173 9.08 -2.88 10.40
N ASP A 174 9.94 -3.64 9.72
CA ASP A 174 11.14 -3.07 9.07
C ASP A 174 10.79 -2.07 7.97
N TRP A 175 9.70 -2.30 7.24
CA TRP A 175 9.21 -1.32 6.27
C TRP A 175 8.69 -0.05 6.95
N VAL A 176 7.78 -0.17 7.94
CA VAL A 176 7.16 1.02 8.54
C VAL A 176 8.13 1.82 9.42
N LYS A 177 9.26 1.24 9.84
CA LYS A 177 10.36 1.95 10.53
C LYS A 177 10.94 3.10 9.72
N ILE A 178 10.70 3.19 8.41
CA ILE A 178 11.00 4.40 7.61
C ILE A 178 10.35 5.65 8.25
N GLY A 179 9.16 5.50 8.85
CA GLY A 179 8.44 6.57 9.55
C GLY A 179 8.85 6.79 11.01
N THR A 180 9.88 6.12 11.52
CA THR A 180 10.32 6.27 12.93
C THR A 180 10.57 7.73 13.35
N PRO A 181 11.16 8.61 12.51
CA PRO A 181 11.30 10.02 12.86
C PRO A 181 9.96 10.70 13.17
N ALA A 182 8.90 10.40 12.39
CA ALA A 182 7.55 10.91 12.63
C ALA A 182 6.97 10.37 13.93
N LYS A 183 7.07 9.06 14.17
CA LYS A 183 6.63 8.44 15.44
C LYS A 183 7.28 9.12 16.65
N ASN A 184 8.60 9.33 16.60
CA ASN A 184 9.35 9.90 17.72
C ASN A 184 8.93 11.34 18.01
N MET A 185 8.79 12.16 16.97
CA MET A 185 8.31 13.53 17.09
C MET A 185 6.89 13.57 17.68
N ILE A 186 5.98 12.72 17.19
CA ILE A 186 4.61 12.67 17.71
C ILE A 186 4.55 12.19 19.16
N LYS A 187 5.33 11.17 19.55
CA LYS A 187 5.40 10.75 20.95
C LYS A 187 5.93 11.85 21.86
N GLN A 188 6.86 12.67 21.37
CA GLN A 188 7.46 13.76 22.13
C GLN A 188 6.50 14.97 22.27
N GLU A 189 5.88 15.41 21.17
CA GLU A 189 5.07 16.64 21.15
C GLU A 189 3.61 16.40 21.53
N TYR A 190 3.09 15.20 21.28
CA TYR A 190 1.67 14.84 21.45
C TYR A 190 1.47 13.59 22.31
N GLY A 191 2.42 13.29 23.22
CA GLY A 191 2.40 12.09 24.05
C GLY A 191 1.18 11.98 24.99
N ASP A 192 0.58 13.12 25.36
CA ASP A 192 -0.59 13.19 26.24
C ASP A 192 -1.92 12.92 25.51
N LEU A 193 -1.93 12.94 24.17
CA LEU A 193 -3.13 12.67 23.38
C LEU A 193 -3.47 11.19 23.34
N SER A 194 -4.72 10.88 22.99
CA SER A 194 -5.13 9.49 22.77
C SER A 194 -4.33 8.84 21.64
N PHE A 195 -4.20 7.51 21.69
CA PHE A 195 -3.48 6.77 20.66
C PHE A 195 -4.04 7.00 19.24
N GLU A 196 -5.36 7.18 19.10
CA GLU A 196 -5.99 7.47 17.80
C GLU A 196 -5.60 8.87 17.30
N GLU A 197 -5.60 9.88 18.17
CA GLU A 197 -5.14 11.23 17.81
C GLU A 197 -3.67 11.24 17.43
N GLN A 198 -2.81 10.55 18.19
CA GLN A 198 -1.40 10.39 17.84
C GLN A 198 -1.23 9.73 16.46
N CYS A 199 -2.03 8.72 16.13
CA CYS A 199 -2.02 8.13 14.79
C CYS A 199 -2.41 9.16 13.72
N THR A 200 -3.43 9.98 13.95
CA THR A 200 -3.85 11.04 13.01
C THR A 200 -2.74 12.06 12.75
N TYR A 201 -2.04 12.52 13.79
CA TYR A 201 -0.89 13.41 13.58
C TYR A 201 0.28 12.70 12.89
N CYS A 202 0.56 11.45 13.26
CA CYS A 202 1.62 10.66 12.64
C CYS A 202 1.36 10.35 11.17
N GLU A 203 0.10 10.21 10.74
CA GLU A 203 -0.24 10.05 9.31
C GLU A 203 0.22 11.24 8.47
N LYS A 204 0.09 12.47 9.00
CA LYS A 204 0.55 13.70 8.33
C LYS A 204 2.07 13.84 8.43
N GLU A 205 2.64 13.57 9.60
CA GLU A 205 4.08 13.71 9.80
C GLU A 205 4.89 12.66 9.04
N ALA A 206 4.38 11.44 8.87
CA ALA A 206 5.01 10.43 8.02
C ALA A 206 5.03 10.84 6.54
N VAL A 207 4.05 11.64 6.08
CA VAL A 207 4.13 12.29 4.77
C VAL A 207 5.31 13.25 4.76
N ASN A 208 5.47 14.12 5.76
CA ASN A 208 6.60 15.06 5.83
C ASN A 208 7.97 14.36 5.83
N VAL A 209 8.13 13.28 6.59
CA VAL A 209 9.33 12.42 6.54
C VAL A 209 9.57 11.88 5.13
N THR A 210 8.51 11.43 4.46
CA THR A 210 8.59 10.96 3.07
C THR A 210 9.01 12.07 2.10
N LEU A 211 8.49 13.30 2.27
CA LEU A 211 8.91 14.46 1.48
C LEU A 211 10.39 14.79 1.69
N GLY A 212 10.90 14.68 2.92
CA GLY A 212 12.32 14.82 3.24
C GLY A 212 13.17 13.74 2.58
N ASN A 213 12.75 12.47 2.67
CA ASN A 213 13.47 11.33 2.07
C ASN A 213 13.58 11.45 0.56
N LEU A 214 12.58 12.01 -0.13
CA LEU A 214 12.65 12.28 -1.58
C LEU A 214 13.86 13.14 -1.96
N LEU A 215 14.29 14.08 -1.11
CA LEU A 215 15.45 14.95 -1.36
C LEU A 215 16.81 14.23 -1.22
N SER A 216 16.83 13.03 -0.64
CA SER A 216 18.03 12.17 -0.61
C SER A 216 18.38 11.62 -2.01
N TYR A 217 17.42 11.57 -2.94
CA TYR A 217 17.61 11.07 -4.30
C TYR A 217 18.22 12.17 -5.19
N PRO A 218 19.43 11.99 -5.76
CA PRO A 218 20.11 13.05 -6.50
C PRO A 218 19.31 13.62 -7.68
N PHE A 219 18.62 12.77 -8.43
CA PHE A 219 17.81 13.16 -9.60
C PHE A 219 16.50 13.90 -9.24
N VAL A 220 16.03 13.75 -8.00
CA VAL A 220 14.92 14.53 -7.45
C VAL A 220 15.43 15.91 -7.06
N ARG A 221 16.43 15.94 -6.18
CA ARG A 221 17.04 17.18 -5.66
C ARG A 221 17.49 18.10 -6.79
N GLU A 222 18.17 17.57 -7.80
CA GLU A 222 18.62 18.36 -8.96
C GLU A 222 17.45 19.06 -9.68
N ARG A 223 16.34 18.36 -9.91
CA ARG A 223 15.19 18.93 -10.64
C ARG A 223 14.42 19.94 -9.80
N VAL A 224 14.28 19.69 -8.51
CA VAL A 224 13.67 20.62 -7.55
C VAL A 224 14.47 21.92 -7.50
N MET A 225 15.80 21.83 -7.36
CA MET A 225 16.69 23.01 -7.35
C MET A 225 16.62 23.80 -8.67
N LYS A 226 16.37 23.13 -9.79
CA LYS A 226 16.18 23.76 -11.11
C LYS A 226 14.76 24.28 -11.34
N GLY A 227 13.83 24.15 -10.38
CA GLY A 227 12.43 24.55 -10.53
C GLY A 227 11.65 23.72 -11.55
N LYS A 228 12.14 22.51 -11.89
CA LYS A 228 11.52 21.61 -12.88
C LYS A 228 10.64 20.53 -12.26
N LEU A 229 10.64 20.42 -10.94
CA LEU A 229 9.90 19.41 -10.19
C LEU A 229 9.43 20.02 -8.87
N THR A 230 8.14 19.90 -8.57
CA THR A 230 7.56 20.29 -7.29
C THR A 230 7.28 19.06 -6.43
N ILE A 231 7.35 19.20 -5.11
CA ILE A 231 7.08 18.13 -4.15
C ILE A 231 5.93 18.58 -3.24
N ARG A 232 4.85 17.80 -3.19
CA ARG A 232 3.65 18.10 -2.41
C ARG A 232 3.27 16.94 -1.50
N GLY A 233 2.86 17.28 -0.29
CA GLY A 233 2.23 16.37 0.66
C GLY A 233 0.73 16.57 0.66
N ALA A 234 -0.01 15.51 0.92
CA ALA A 234 -1.44 15.56 1.12
C ALA A 234 -1.90 14.56 2.16
N HIS A 235 -3.05 14.82 2.77
CA HIS A 235 -3.74 13.90 3.65
C HIS A 235 -5.21 13.80 3.24
N TYR A 236 -5.65 12.57 2.93
CA TYR A 236 -7.04 12.27 2.61
C TYR A 236 -7.74 11.65 3.83
N ASP A 237 -8.70 12.36 4.39
CA ASP A 237 -9.57 11.84 5.43
C ASP A 237 -10.84 11.26 4.80
N PHE A 238 -10.92 9.94 4.69
CA PHE A 238 -12.12 9.27 4.18
C PHE A 238 -13.23 9.12 5.22
N VAL A 239 -12.96 9.41 6.50
CA VAL A 239 -13.98 9.41 7.56
C VAL A 239 -14.84 10.66 7.39
N ASN A 240 -14.21 11.81 7.16
CA ASN A 240 -14.88 13.10 7.03
C ASN A 240 -15.03 13.58 5.57
N GLY A 241 -14.36 12.93 4.62
CA GLY A 241 -14.40 13.28 3.20
C GLY A 241 -13.62 14.55 2.86
N THR A 242 -12.54 14.84 3.60
CA THR A 242 -11.70 16.05 3.40
C THR A 242 -10.35 15.69 2.78
N PHE A 243 -9.75 16.66 2.09
CA PHE A 243 -8.44 16.50 1.45
C PHE A 243 -7.59 17.74 1.72
N GLU A 244 -6.50 17.58 2.46
CA GLU A 244 -5.53 18.63 2.76
C GLU A 244 -4.34 18.49 1.81
N LEU A 245 -3.81 19.62 1.32
CA LEU A 245 -2.68 19.67 0.38
C LEU A 245 -1.69 20.76 0.81
N TRP A 246 -0.42 20.42 0.86
CA TRP A 246 0.67 21.34 1.17
C TRP A 246 1.88 21.13 0.25
N GLU A 247 2.77 22.12 0.19
CA GLU A 247 3.99 22.07 -0.61
C GLU A 247 5.21 22.08 0.32
N LEU A 248 6.24 21.29 -0.03
CA LEU A 248 7.52 21.33 0.66
C LEU A 248 8.29 22.59 0.22
N ASP A 249 8.48 23.56 1.13
CA ASP A 249 9.31 24.72 0.84
C ASP A 249 10.81 24.40 1.01
N VAL A 250 11.45 24.10 -0.12
CA VAL A 250 12.86 23.71 -0.16
C VAL A 250 13.80 24.93 -0.03
N LYS A 251 13.29 26.16 -0.08
CA LYS A 251 14.11 27.37 0.10
C LYS A 251 14.33 27.73 1.57
N THR A 252 13.44 27.30 2.46
CA THR A 252 13.48 27.62 3.89
C THR A 252 13.90 26.43 4.75
N THR A 253 13.92 25.20 4.21
CA THR A 253 14.39 24.01 4.92
C THR A 253 15.93 23.94 4.84
N PRO A 254 16.68 24.14 5.94
CA PRO A 254 18.13 24.12 5.88
C PRO A 254 18.64 22.73 5.54
N ALA A 255 19.78 22.66 4.82
CA ALA A 255 20.49 21.44 4.47
C ALA A 255 20.96 20.60 5.69
N CYS A 256 20.69 21.05 6.92
CA CYS A 256 21.16 20.46 8.17
C CYS A 256 20.35 19.25 8.67
N PHE A 257 19.25 18.85 8.03
CA PHE A 257 18.55 17.60 8.38
C PHE A 257 19.14 16.34 7.71
N PHE A 258 20.27 16.47 7.01
CA PHE A 258 20.81 15.45 6.12
C PHE A 258 22.23 14.95 6.46
N SER A 259 22.71 15.18 7.69
CA SER A 259 23.97 14.61 8.19
C SER A 259 23.77 13.31 8.95
#